data_AF-A0A7Y3DQE4-F1
#
_entry.id   AF-A0A7Y3DQE4-F1
#
_cell.length_a   1.000
_cell.length_b   1.000
_cell.length_c   1.000
_cell.angle_alpha   90.00
_cell.angle_beta   90.00
_cell.angle_gamma   90.00
#
_symmetry.space_group_name_H-M   'P 1'
#
loop_
_entity.id
_entity.type
_entity.pdbx_description
1 polymer ?
#
loop_
_entity_poly.entity_id
_entity_poly.type
_entity_poly.pdbx_seq_one_letter_code
_entity_poly.pdbx_strand_id
1 'polypeptide(L)'
;AVAEAYIAGLERLADQGPSVTGGHPVGQVASVASFFVSRVDSAVDKALEEVGNSELQGKIAVANSKAAYGAFKNIFKGKRWQELSKQGARVQRVLWASTSTKNPQYRDTLYIDELIGPDTVNTVPPEALDAFCDHGQVALTLTQGLAEAQGQLAQLEDLGIDLAAITKKLQDDGVTAFAEPFAALMQSITEKRDRLKAT
;
A
#
# COMPACT_ATOMS: atom_id res chain seq x y z
N ALA A 1 1.94 7.98 10.44
CA ALA A 1 1.46 9.26 9.90
C ALA A 1 0.06 9.16 9.28
N VAL A 2 -0.13 8.36 8.21
CA VAL A 2 -1.42 8.28 7.47
C VAL A 2 -2.59 7.84 8.36
N ALA A 3 -2.47 6.71 9.07
CA ALA A 3 -3.53 6.22 9.95
C ALA A 3 -3.80 7.15 11.15
N GLU A 4 -2.76 7.83 11.65
CA GLU A 4 -2.90 8.83 12.72
C GLU A 4 -3.74 10.02 12.26
N ALA A 5 -3.49 10.53 11.05
CA ALA A 5 -4.29 11.60 10.46
C ALA A 5 -5.75 11.18 10.25
N TYR A 6 -5.99 9.91 9.88
CA TYR A 6 -7.34 9.38 9.76
C TYR A 6 -8.08 9.37 11.11
N ILE A 7 -7.45 8.83 12.16
CA ILE A 7 -8.03 8.77 13.50
C ILE A 7 -8.31 10.19 14.02
N ALA A 8 -7.35 11.11 13.91
CA ALA A 8 -7.53 12.50 14.31
C ALA A 8 -8.67 13.21 13.55
N GLY A 9 -8.84 12.89 12.26
CA GLY A 9 -9.96 13.37 11.45
C GLY A 9 -11.32 12.86 11.95
N LEU A 10 -11.40 11.58 12.34
CA LEU A 10 -12.61 11.00 12.90
C LEU A 10 -12.94 11.56 14.29
N GLU A 11 -11.94 11.80 15.14
CA GLU A 11 -12.12 12.43 16.45
C GLU A 11 -12.73 13.84 16.30
N ARG A 12 -12.16 14.64 15.39
CA ARG A 12 -12.71 15.97 15.10
C ARG A 12 -14.15 15.91 14.59
N LEU A 13 -14.46 14.93 13.74
CA LEU A 13 -15.81 14.74 13.22
C LEU A 13 -16.80 14.28 14.30
N ALA A 14 -16.35 13.42 15.23
CA ALA A 14 -17.15 12.98 16.37
C ALA A 14 -17.47 14.15 17.32
N ASP A 15 -16.50 15.04 17.57
CA ASP A 15 -16.65 16.17 18.48
C ASP A 15 -17.51 17.31 17.90
N GLN A 16 -17.29 17.64 16.62
CA GLN A 16 -17.92 18.82 15.99
C GLN A 16 -19.22 18.47 15.26
N GLY A 17 -19.46 17.18 15.00
CA GLY A 17 -20.59 16.72 14.21
C GLY A 17 -20.49 17.07 12.72
N PRO A 18 -21.47 16.65 11.90
CA PRO A 18 -21.47 16.86 10.46
C PRO A 18 -21.78 18.31 10.02
N SER A 19 -21.56 19.33 10.86
CA SER A 19 -22.00 20.71 10.63
C SER A 19 -21.21 21.47 9.55
N VAL A 20 -20.19 20.85 8.95
CA VAL A 20 -19.61 21.31 7.68
C VAL A 20 -20.59 20.90 6.58
N THR A 21 -21.04 21.81 5.72
CA THR A 21 -21.94 21.49 4.59
C THR A 21 -21.45 20.25 3.83
N GLY A 22 -22.19 19.14 3.93
CA GLY A 22 -21.78 17.84 3.35
C GLY A 22 -21.09 16.86 4.32
N GLY A 23 -21.06 17.13 5.63
CA GLY A 23 -20.48 16.24 6.62
C GLY A 23 -21.25 14.92 6.75
N HIS A 24 -20.53 13.80 6.72
CA HIS A 24 -21.09 12.46 6.94
C HIS A 24 -20.99 12.07 8.42
N PRO A 25 -21.90 11.24 8.96
CA PRO A 25 -21.70 10.58 10.24
C PRO A 25 -20.37 9.80 10.26
N VAL A 26 -19.72 9.70 11.43
CA VAL A 26 -18.45 8.98 11.63
C VAL A 26 -18.47 7.59 10.97
N GLY A 27 -19.57 6.83 11.13
CA GLY A 27 -19.69 5.49 10.55
C GLY A 27 -19.94 5.39 9.04
N GLN A 28 -20.06 6.52 8.34
CA GLN A 28 -20.12 6.58 6.88
C GLN A 28 -18.77 6.96 6.24
N VAL A 29 -17.78 7.34 7.04
CA VAL A 29 -16.43 7.64 6.53
C VAL A 29 -15.70 6.33 6.24
N ALA A 30 -15.31 6.13 4.99
CA ALA A 30 -14.45 5.03 4.57
C ALA A 30 -13.09 5.56 4.14
N SER A 31 -12.03 4.81 4.44
CA SER A 31 -10.67 5.16 4.03
C SER A 31 -9.85 3.89 3.77
N VAL A 32 -8.81 4.04 2.96
CA VAL A 32 -7.78 3.03 2.71
C VAL A 32 -6.41 3.69 2.81
N ALA A 33 -5.42 2.95 3.29
CA ALA A 33 -4.02 3.34 3.23
C ALA A 33 -3.34 2.51 2.13
N SER A 34 -3.17 3.12 0.95
CA SER A 34 -2.53 2.46 -0.21
C SER A 34 -1.03 2.29 0.03
N PHE A 35 -0.60 1.04 0.15
CA PHE A 35 0.77 0.62 0.41
C PHE A 35 1.33 -0.10 -0.82
N PHE A 36 2.38 0.45 -1.43
CA PHE A 36 2.96 -0.08 -2.66
C PHE A 36 3.88 -1.27 -2.37
N VAL A 37 3.69 -2.37 -3.10
CA VAL A 37 4.39 -3.65 -2.84
C VAL A 37 5.53 -3.87 -3.83
N SER A 38 5.24 -4.16 -5.11
CA SER A 38 6.26 -4.65 -6.06
C SER A 38 7.43 -3.68 -6.31
N ARG A 39 7.21 -2.38 -6.09
CA ARG A 39 8.25 -1.35 -6.26
C ARG A 39 9.37 -1.51 -5.23
N VAL A 40 9.07 -2.07 -4.07
CA VAL A 40 10.05 -2.33 -3.01
C VAL A 40 11.03 -3.39 -3.47
N ASP A 41 10.56 -4.59 -3.87
CA ASP A 41 11.48 -5.64 -4.36
C ASP A 41 12.25 -5.17 -5.59
N SER A 42 11.62 -4.46 -6.54
CA SER A 42 12.34 -3.94 -7.71
C SER A 42 13.52 -3.00 -7.36
N ALA A 43 13.48 -2.33 -6.21
CA ALA A 43 14.54 -1.45 -5.73
C ALA A 43 15.52 -2.19 -4.80
N VAL A 44 14.99 -3.02 -3.90
CA VAL A 44 15.77 -3.77 -2.92
C VAL A 44 16.56 -4.89 -3.60
N ASP A 45 15.99 -5.60 -4.57
CA ASP A 45 16.68 -6.65 -5.32
C ASP A 45 17.93 -6.10 -6.02
N LYS A 46 17.87 -4.86 -6.53
CA LYS A 46 19.05 -4.18 -7.12
C LYS A 46 20.13 -3.92 -6.08
N ALA A 47 19.76 -3.40 -4.90
CA ALA A 47 20.70 -3.20 -3.81
C ALA A 47 21.29 -4.53 -3.30
N LEU A 48 20.49 -5.59 -3.29
CA LEU A 48 20.91 -6.95 -2.94
C LEU A 48 21.89 -7.53 -3.97
N GLU A 49 21.68 -7.28 -5.27
CA GLU A 49 22.63 -7.66 -6.33
C GLU A 49 23.99 -7.01 -6.13
N GLU A 50 24.03 -5.72 -5.78
CA GLU A 50 25.27 -4.96 -5.55
C GLU A 50 26.11 -5.53 -4.40
N VAL A 51 25.48 -6.12 -3.38
CA VAL A 51 26.16 -6.77 -2.25
C VAL A 51 26.28 -8.30 -2.43
N GLY A 52 25.86 -8.83 -3.57
CA GLY A 52 25.97 -10.26 -3.89
C GLY A 52 25.04 -11.18 -3.07
N ASN A 53 23.92 -10.66 -2.55
CA ASN A 53 22.96 -11.46 -1.80
C ASN A 53 21.75 -11.83 -2.68
N SER A 54 21.65 -13.09 -3.10
CA SER A 54 20.46 -13.60 -3.80
C SER A 54 19.39 -14.16 -2.85
N GLU A 55 19.73 -14.38 -1.58
CA GLU A 55 18.86 -15.05 -0.61
C GLU A 55 17.61 -14.24 -0.29
N LEU A 56 17.72 -12.91 -0.19
CA LEU A 56 16.62 -12.01 0.18
C LEU A 56 15.80 -11.50 -1.01
N GLN A 57 16.22 -11.81 -2.24
CA GLN A 57 15.56 -11.30 -3.44
C GLN A 57 14.10 -11.77 -3.52
N GLY A 58 13.18 -10.84 -3.82
CA GLY A 58 11.74 -11.12 -3.93
C GLY A 58 11.03 -11.42 -2.60
N LYS A 59 11.69 -11.22 -1.45
CA LYS A 59 11.13 -11.50 -0.12
C LYS A 59 10.77 -10.23 0.65
N ILE A 60 11.48 -9.13 0.40
CA ILE A 60 11.45 -7.95 1.26
C ILE A 60 10.13 -7.18 1.14
N ALA A 61 9.52 -7.10 -0.04
CA ALA A 61 8.24 -6.41 -0.19
C ALA A 61 7.13 -7.12 0.62
N VAL A 62 7.06 -8.45 0.57
CA VAL A 62 6.10 -9.23 1.35
C VAL A 62 6.39 -9.08 2.85
N ALA A 63 7.65 -9.18 3.26
CA ALA A 63 8.03 -9.02 4.66
C ALA A 63 7.65 -7.63 5.21
N ASN A 64 7.93 -6.57 4.44
CA ASN A 64 7.57 -5.20 4.75
C ASN A 64 6.05 -5.01 4.83
N SER A 65 5.28 -5.60 3.90
CA SER A 65 3.81 -5.56 3.95
C SER A 65 3.23 -6.27 5.17
N LYS A 66 3.80 -7.41 5.58
CA LYS A 66 3.42 -8.11 6.81
C LYS A 66 3.72 -7.25 8.05
N ALA A 67 4.85 -6.56 8.08
CA ALA A 67 5.18 -5.61 9.15
C ALA A 67 4.19 -4.42 9.19
N ALA A 68 3.85 -3.85 8.03
CA ALA A 68 2.85 -2.79 7.91
C ALA A 68 1.46 -3.23 8.41
N TYR A 69 1.06 -4.47 8.12
CA TYR A 69 -0.18 -5.03 8.65
C TYR A 69 -0.14 -5.23 10.17
N GLY A 70 1.01 -5.64 10.71
CA GLY A 70 1.25 -5.67 12.16
C GLY A 70 1.06 -4.30 12.82
N ALA A 71 1.62 -3.25 12.21
CA ALA A 71 1.43 -1.87 12.65
C ALA A 71 -0.04 -1.42 12.55
N PHE A 72 -0.75 -1.74 11.47
CA PHE A 72 -2.18 -1.50 11.32
C PHE A 72 -2.99 -2.08 12.48
N LYS A 73 -2.79 -3.37 12.81
CA LYS A 73 -3.47 -4.02 13.94
C LYS A 73 -3.16 -3.33 15.27
N ASN A 74 -1.94 -2.82 15.43
CA ASN A 74 -1.53 -2.10 16.64
C ASN A 74 -2.11 -0.69 16.75
N ILE A 75 -2.40 -0.03 15.63
CA ILE A 75 -2.99 1.32 15.59
C ILE A 75 -4.50 1.25 15.84
N PHE A 76 -5.20 0.33 15.19
CA PHE A 76 -6.65 0.16 15.31
C PHE A 76 -7.07 -0.74 16.47
N LYS A 77 -6.33 -0.66 17.59
CA LYS A 77 -6.67 -1.31 18.86
C LYS A 77 -6.58 -0.31 20.02
N GLY A 78 -7.06 -0.71 21.19
CA GLY A 78 -6.97 0.10 22.41
C GLY A 78 -8.06 1.16 22.54
N LYS A 79 -8.01 1.90 23.66
CA LYS A 79 -9.10 2.75 24.13
C LYS A 79 -9.51 3.83 23.11
N ARG A 80 -8.53 4.53 22.54
CA ARG A 80 -8.75 5.61 21.55
C ARG A 80 -9.59 5.13 20.36
N TRP A 81 -9.18 4.00 19.76
CA TRP A 81 -9.94 3.43 18.65
C TRP A 81 -11.32 2.89 19.08
N GLN A 82 -11.41 2.27 20.26
CA GLN A 82 -12.67 1.74 20.78
C GLN A 82 -13.74 2.82 20.98
N GLU A 83 -13.37 4.04 21.37
CA GLU A 83 -14.30 5.17 21.52
C GLU A 83 -14.92 5.59 20.18
N LEU A 84 -14.12 5.64 19.11
CA LEU A 84 -14.60 5.91 17.75
C LEU A 84 -15.42 4.74 17.19
N SER A 85 -14.97 3.51 17.43
CA SER A 85 -15.65 2.29 16.95
C SER A 85 -17.06 2.15 17.55
N LYS A 86 -17.27 2.54 18.82
CA LYS A 86 -18.61 2.59 19.44
C LYS A 86 -19.57 3.56 18.73
N GLN A 87 -19.04 4.54 18.01
CA GLN A 87 -19.80 5.48 17.18
C GLN A 87 -19.95 5.02 15.72
N GLY A 88 -19.56 3.76 15.43
CA GLY A 88 -19.66 3.15 14.11
C GLY A 88 -18.47 3.41 13.19
N ALA A 89 -17.37 3.99 13.67
CA ALA A 89 -16.17 4.22 12.87
C ALA A 89 -15.64 2.92 12.23
N ARG A 90 -15.17 3.03 10.98
CA ARG A 90 -14.60 1.93 10.21
C ARG A 90 -13.08 2.03 10.22
N VAL A 91 -12.35 0.92 10.33
CA VAL A 91 -10.88 0.95 10.22
C VAL A 91 -10.47 1.49 8.85
N GLN A 92 -9.36 2.25 8.79
CA GLN A 92 -8.72 2.54 7.51
C GLN A 92 -8.00 1.27 7.06
N ARG A 93 -8.62 0.55 6.12
CA ARG A 93 -8.09 -0.73 5.62
C ARG A 93 -6.73 -0.53 4.96
N VAL A 94 -5.84 -1.51 5.09
CA VAL A 94 -4.59 -1.51 4.32
C VAL A 94 -4.92 -1.92 2.89
N LEU A 95 -4.47 -1.14 1.90
CA LEU A 95 -4.68 -1.45 0.50
C LEU A 95 -3.35 -1.77 -0.16
N TRP A 96 -3.18 -2.98 -0.67
CA TRP A 96 -2.00 -3.41 -1.42
C TRP A 96 -2.08 -2.88 -2.85
N ALA A 97 -1.16 -1.99 -3.20
CA ALA A 97 -1.06 -1.38 -4.52
C ALA A 97 0.19 -1.87 -5.24
N SER A 98 0.18 -1.83 -6.58
CA SER A 98 1.31 -2.32 -7.40
C SER A 98 1.68 -3.77 -7.05
N THR A 99 0.71 -4.66 -7.15
CA THR A 99 0.82 -6.08 -6.76
C THR A 99 1.04 -7.01 -7.96
N SER A 100 1.34 -6.48 -9.14
CA SER A 100 1.86 -7.28 -10.26
C SER A 100 3.33 -7.57 -10.05
N THR A 101 3.71 -8.84 -10.17
CA THR A 101 5.12 -9.25 -10.22
C THR A 101 5.83 -8.60 -11.40
N LYS A 102 7.05 -8.10 -11.15
CA LYS A 102 7.88 -7.41 -12.16
C LYS A 102 9.06 -8.24 -12.64
N ASN A 103 9.52 -9.17 -11.80
CA ASN A 103 10.60 -10.09 -12.11
C ASN A 103 10.01 -11.42 -12.63
N PRO A 104 10.31 -11.84 -13.87
CA PRO A 104 9.77 -13.08 -14.44
C PRO A 104 10.26 -14.36 -13.75
N GLN A 105 11.27 -14.27 -12.87
CA GLN A 105 11.72 -15.41 -12.06
C GLN A 105 10.76 -15.72 -10.90
N TYR A 106 9.90 -14.76 -10.53
CA TYR A 106 8.91 -14.94 -9.46
C TYR A 106 7.57 -15.33 -10.05
N ARG A 107 6.74 -16.00 -9.23
CA ARG A 107 5.35 -16.28 -9.60
C ARG A 107 4.63 -14.96 -9.88
N ASP A 108 3.90 -14.88 -10.97
CA ASP A 108 3.07 -13.73 -11.35
C ASP A 108 1.96 -13.39 -10.34
N THR A 109 1.57 -14.38 -9.53
CA THR A 109 0.61 -14.30 -8.42
C THR A 109 1.22 -13.99 -7.06
N LEU A 110 2.56 -13.92 -6.93
CA LEU A 110 3.30 -13.84 -5.66
C LEU A 110 2.67 -12.88 -4.64
N TYR A 111 2.52 -11.61 -4.99
CA TYR A 111 2.05 -10.61 -4.02
C TYR A 111 0.57 -10.74 -3.69
N ILE A 112 -0.24 -11.28 -4.59
CA ILE A 112 -1.67 -11.48 -4.33
C ILE A 112 -1.81 -12.64 -3.35
N ASP A 113 -1.14 -13.75 -3.61
CA ASP A 113 -1.16 -14.95 -2.76
C ASP A 113 -0.66 -14.67 -1.34
N GLU A 114 0.43 -13.92 -1.19
CA GLU A 114 1.11 -13.72 0.11
C GLU A 114 0.46 -12.69 1.03
N LEU A 115 -0.47 -11.87 0.51
CA LEU A 115 -1.01 -10.69 1.21
C LEU A 115 -2.51 -10.78 1.51
N ILE A 116 -3.07 -11.99 1.47
CA ILE A 116 -4.49 -12.24 1.78
C ILE A 116 -4.69 -12.20 3.30
N GLY A 117 -5.51 -11.25 3.77
CA GLY A 117 -5.87 -11.14 5.18
C GLY A 117 -7.08 -10.23 5.43
N PRO A 118 -7.67 -10.31 6.63
CA PRO A 118 -8.86 -9.52 6.97
C PRO A 118 -8.55 -8.02 7.02
N ASP A 119 -9.56 -7.22 6.73
CA ASP A 119 -9.50 -5.74 6.70
C ASP A 119 -8.45 -5.17 5.75
N THR A 120 -8.20 -5.89 4.65
CA THR A 120 -7.34 -5.43 3.55
C THR A 120 -8.09 -5.34 2.24
N VAL A 121 -7.49 -4.62 1.29
CA VAL A 121 -7.92 -4.54 -0.11
C VAL A 121 -6.68 -4.81 -0.96
N ASN A 122 -6.82 -5.50 -2.09
CA ASN A 122 -5.76 -5.57 -3.10
C ASN A 122 -6.27 -4.94 -4.39
N THR A 123 -5.57 -3.94 -4.91
CA THR A 123 -5.87 -3.35 -6.22
C THR A 123 -4.95 -3.94 -7.26
N VAL A 124 -5.52 -4.79 -8.10
CA VAL A 124 -4.80 -5.54 -9.13
C VAL A 124 -5.19 -5.01 -10.52
N PRO A 125 -4.26 -4.93 -11.48
CA PRO A 125 -4.61 -4.73 -12.89
C PRO A 125 -5.26 -6.02 -13.45
N PRO A 126 -6.02 -5.91 -14.56
CA PRO A 126 -6.74 -7.05 -15.14
C PRO A 126 -5.88 -8.29 -15.38
N GLU A 127 -4.66 -8.13 -15.88
CA GLU A 127 -3.77 -9.26 -16.22
C GLU A 127 -3.33 -10.05 -14.97
N ALA A 128 -3.07 -9.34 -13.87
CA ALA A 128 -2.71 -9.99 -12.60
C ALA A 128 -3.94 -10.66 -11.95
N LEU A 129 -5.14 -10.10 -12.16
CA LEU A 129 -6.39 -10.73 -11.73
C LEU A 129 -6.64 -12.03 -12.52
N ASP A 130 -6.44 -12.02 -13.84
CA ASP A 130 -6.61 -13.20 -14.68
C ASP A 130 -5.65 -14.33 -14.26
N ALA A 131 -4.38 -14.02 -14.02
CA ALA A 131 -3.40 -14.99 -13.52
C ALA A 131 -3.80 -15.57 -12.15
N PHE A 132 -4.27 -14.72 -11.23
CA PHE A 132 -4.76 -15.18 -9.92
C PHE A 132 -6.02 -16.05 -10.04
N CYS A 133 -6.93 -15.74 -10.96
CA CYS A 133 -8.12 -16.56 -11.21
C CYS A 133 -7.77 -17.93 -11.82
N ASP A 134 -6.73 -18.01 -12.65
CA ASP A 134 -6.28 -19.25 -13.27
C ASP A 134 -5.57 -20.18 -12.27
N HIS A 135 -4.60 -19.66 -11.52
CA HIS A 135 -3.72 -20.50 -10.69
C HIS A 135 -3.26 -19.85 -9.37
N GLY A 136 -3.96 -18.84 -8.88
CA GLY A 136 -3.70 -18.22 -7.58
C GLY A 136 -4.04 -19.13 -6.39
N GLN A 137 -3.50 -18.80 -5.22
CA GLN A 137 -3.73 -19.57 -3.99
C GLN A 137 -4.52 -18.74 -2.97
N VAL A 138 -5.72 -19.21 -2.64
CA VAL A 138 -6.58 -18.57 -1.64
C VAL A 138 -6.31 -19.16 -0.25
N ALA A 139 -5.52 -18.46 0.55
CA ALA A 139 -5.27 -18.81 1.96
C ALA A 139 -5.02 -17.55 2.79
N LEU A 140 -5.25 -17.59 4.11
CA LEU A 140 -4.94 -16.47 5.01
C LEU A 140 -3.43 -16.38 5.29
N THR A 141 -2.67 -15.87 4.32
CA THR A 141 -1.21 -15.85 4.28
C THR A 141 -0.58 -14.64 4.97
N LEU A 142 -1.30 -13.52 5.03
CA LEU A 142 -0.78 -12.25 5.54
C LEU A 142 -0.28 -12.33 7.00
N THR A 143 -0.84 -13.25 7.80
CA THR A 143 -0.44 -13.47 9.20
C THR A 143 0.45 -14.71 9.40
N GLN A 144 0.84 -15.39 8.32
CA GLN A 144 1.74 -16.54 8.37
C GLN A 144 3.20 -16.10 8.22
N GLY A 145 4.12 -16.83 8.83
CA GLY A 145 5.56 -16.57 8.68
C GLY A 145 6.03 -15.22 9.23
N LEU A 146 5.36 -14.65 10.23
CA LEU A 146 5.70 -13.31 10.73
C LEU A 146 7.12 -13.23 11.33
N ALA A 147 7.58 -14.29 12.01
CA ALA A 147 8.93 -14.34 12.55
C ALA A 147 9.99 -14.40 11.43
N GLU A 148 9.69 -15.13 10.36
CA GLU A 148 10.56 -15.18 9.17
C GLU A 148 10.63 -13.82 8.48
N ALA A 149 9.48 -13.16 8.27
CA ALA A 149 9.42 -11.81 7.72
C ALA A 149 10.24 -10.80 8.54
N GLN A 150 10.15 -10.88 9.88
CA GLN A 150 10.97 -10.05 10.77
C GLN A 150 12.47 -10.37 10.63
N GLY A 151 12.83 -11.65 10.53
CA GLY A 151 14.20 -12.09 10.31
C GLY A 151 14.77 -11.59 8.97
N GLN A 152 13.98 -11.64 7.90
CA GLN A 152 14.37 -11.13 6.57
C GLN A 152 14.62 -9.62 6.59
N LEU A 153 13.79 -8.85 7.29
CA LEU A 153 13.98 -7.41 7.44
C LEU A 153 15.23 -7.08 8.28
N ALA A 154 15.49 -7.83 9.35
CA ALA A 154 16.70 -7.67 10.15
C ALA A 154 17.97 -8.05 9.36
N GLN A 155 17.93 -9.16 8.62
CA GLN A 155 19.04 -9.58 7.76
C GLN A 155 19.34 -8.54 6.67
N LEU A 156 18.31 -7.87 6.12
CA LEU A 156 18.49 -6.78 5.17
C LEU A 156 19.27 -5.60 5.80
N GLU A 157 18.95 -5.25 7.05
CA GLU A 157 19.66 -4.22 7.80
C GLU A 157 21.10 -4.64 8.11
N ASP A 158 21.34 -5.91 8.47
CA ASP A 158 22.69 -6.46 8.70
C ASP A 158 23.57 -6.41 7.44
N LEU A 159 22.97 -6.47 6.24
CA LEU A 159 23.65 -6.27 4.96
C LEU A 159 23.93 -4.78 4.64
N GLY A 160 23.52 -3.87 5.51
CA GLY A 160 23.69 -2.42 5.34
C GLY A 160 22.69 -1.79 4.36
N ILE A 161 21.60 -2.49 4.00
CA ILE A 161 20.59 -1.97 3.07
C ILE A 161 19.48 -1.27 3.86
N ASP A 162 19.46 0.06 3.77
CA ASP A 162 18.46 0.89 4.45
C ASP A 162 17.12 0.92 3.70
N LEU A 163 16.17 0.09 4.15
CA LEU A 163 14.82 0.04 3.62
C LEU A 163 14.06 1.36 3.79
N ALA A 164 14.32 2.14 4.85
CA ALA A 164 13.68 3.43 5.07
C ALA A 164 14.16 4.45 4.03
N ALA A 165 15.46 4.49 3.74
CA ALA A 165 16.00 5.32 2.66
C ALA A 165 15.46 4.92 1.29
N ILE A 166 15.39 3.62 0.99
CA ILE A 166 14.82 3.11 -0.27
C ILE A 166 13.35 3.52 -0.41
N THR A 167 12.53 3.29 0.63
CA THR A 167 11.11 3.62 0.57
C THR A 167 10.85 5.12 0.52
N LYS A 168 11.70 5.94 1.16
CA LYS A 168 11.66 7.40 1.01
C LYS A 168 11.95 7.80 -0.44
N LYS A 169 13.00 7.24 -1.05
CA LYS A 169 13.33 7.52 -2.45
C LYS A 169 12.18 7.09 -3.38
N LEU A 170 11.60 5.92 -3.16
CA LEU A 170 10.43 5.44 -3.91
C LEU A 170 9.21 6.36 -3.77
N GLN A 171 9.03 6.98 -2.61
CA GLN A 171 7.99 7.99 -2.42
C GLN A 171 8.28 9.25 -3.24
N ASP A 172 9.50 9.79 -3.17
CA ASP A 172 9.90 10.99 -3.90
C ASP A 172 9.78 10.78 -5.42
N ASP A 173 10.33 9.67 -5.93
CA ASP A 173 10.21 9.25 -7.34
C ASP A 173 8.74 9.05 -7.74
N GLY A 174 7.95 8.49 -6.82
CA GLY A 174 6.52 8.25 -7.01
C GLY A 174 5.75 9.54 -7.24
N VAL A 175 6.01 10.60 -6.46
CA VAL A 175 5.36 11.91 -6.63
C VAL A 175 5.64 12.46 -8.04
N THR A 176 6.89 12.41 -8.50
CA THR A 176 7.26 12.84 -9.86
C THR A 176 6.53 12.02 -10.91
N ALA A 177 6.52 10.69 -10.77
CA ALA A 177 5.87 9.77 -11.69
C ALA A 177 4.33 9.93 -11.75
N PHE A 178 3.70 10.59 -10.78
CA PHE A 178 2.30 10.99 -10.85
C PHE A 178 2.10 12.40 -11.43
N ALA A 179 2.99 13.34 -11.09
CA ALA A 179 2.89 14.74 -11.53
C ALA A 179 3.07 14.88 -13.04
N GLU A 180 4.03 14.17 -13.63
CA GLU A 180 4.34 14.27 -15.07
C GLU A 180 3.19 13.77 -15.97
N PRO A 181 2.60 12.56 -15.77
CA PRO A 181 1.45 12.13 -16.56
C PRO A 181 0.22 13.03 -16.37
N PHE A 182 0.03 13.60 -15.18
CA PHE A 182 -1.06 14.55 -14.95
C PHE A 182 -0.88 15.83 -15.77
N ALA A 183 0.33 16.41 -15.79
CA ALA A 183 0.64 17.57 -16.62
C ALA A 183 0.41 17.27 -18.11
N ALA A 184 0.87 16.10 -18.58
CA ALA A 184 0.65 15.65 -19.96
C ALA A 184 -0.85 15.48 -20.30
N LEU A 185 -1.65 14.92 -19.38
CA LEU A 185 -3.10 14.83 -19.54
C LEU A 185 -3.76 16.20 -19.67
N MET A 186 -3.38 17.16 -18.82
CA MET A 186 -3.92 18.52 -18.85
C MET A 186 -3.54 19.25 -20.15
N GLN A 187 -2.33 19.03 -20.67
CA GLN A 187 -1.92 19.54 -21.97
C GLN A 187 -2.78 18.94 -23.09
N SER A 188 -2.99 17.62 -23.11
CA SER A 188 -3.82 16.95 -24.11
C SER A 188 -5.27 17.48 -24.13
N ILE A 189 -5.85 17.72 -22.95
CA ILE A 189 -7.18 18.34 -22.82
C ILE A 189 -7.18 19.76 -23.39
N THR A 190 -6.16 20.55 -23.10
CA THR A 190 -6.01 21.92 -23.60
C THR A 190 -5.93 21.95 -25.13
N GLU A 191 -5.10 21.11 -25.72
CA GLU A 191 -4.96 20.98 -27.18
C GLU A 191 -6.27 20.54 -27.85
N LYS A 192 -7.02 19.62 -27.22
CA LYS A 192 -8.34 19.22 -27.73
C LYS A 192 -9.35 20.36 -27.65
N ARG A 193 -9.40 21.08 -26.54
CA ARG A 193 -10.28 22.25 -26.36
C ARG A 193 -10.01 23.31 -27.43
N ASP A 194 -8.74 23.61 -27.69
CA ASP A 194 -8.37 24.68 -28.62
C ASP A 194 -8.68 24.31 -30.07
N ARG A 195 -8.48 23.04 -30.46
CA ARG A 195 -8.94 22.52 -31.78
C ARG A 195 -10.45 22.66 -31.97
N LEU A 196 -11.25 22.36 -30.93
CA LEU A 196 -12.71 22.48 -31.00
C LEU A 196 -13.21 23.93 -31.06
N LYS A 197 -12.45 24.90 -30.53
CA LYS A 197 -12.80 26.33 -30.60
C LYS A 197 -12.39 26.99 -31.92
N ALA A 198 -11.40 26.42 -32.60
CA ALA A 198 -10.93 26.91 -33.90
C ALA A 198 -11.78 26.41 -35.08
N THR A 199 -12.76 25.53 -34.81
CA THR A 199 -13.77 25.03 -35.75
C THR A 199 -15.05 25.84 -35.58
#